data_AF-K0SNU6-F1
#
_entry.id   AF-K0SNU6-F1
#
_cell.length_a   1.000
_cell.length_b   1.000
_cell.length_c   1.000
_cell.angle_alpha   90.00
_cell.angle_beta   90.00
_cell.angle_gamma   90.00
#
_symmetry.space_group_name_H-M   'P 1'
#
loop_
_entity.id
_entity.type
_entity.pdbx_description
1 polymer ?
#
loop_
_entity_poly.entity_id
_entity_poly.type
_entity_poly.pdbx_seq_one_letter_code
_entity_poly.pdbx_strand_id
1 'polypeptide(L)'
;MLVPRPIKNLVKNFLLAEAQLNYGDPSQTDDQTVEALGEFNLMGVEDGDRLILPKDRYTGSPTPIGIKVFEAPHKSGVPAVSYGVFRQKQRLKDTYRGMDKSEIGKILRSKRETGDKDVAITEQYDEGILFYTGDTTITLLREKWKSIVPHFRWIIHEVTFLGTPSTDLDTQVMNKGHCHYAQLHPWICAFPKTNFILVHWSLRYGREEVLEWFNKVCCVGLSCTNDRRQQRSYTSPRKLPNKNYGGVPRNVVLWL
;
A
#
# COMPACT_ATOMS: atom_id res chain seq x y z
N MET A 1 -11.06 -8.74 9.58
CA MET A 1 -10.53 -7.37 9.48
C MET A 1 -9.26 -7.25 10.31
N LEU A 2 -8.22 -6.65 9.74
CA LEU A 2 -7.00 -6.30 10.49
C LEU A 2 -7.18 -4.89 11.05
N VAL A 3 -6.84 -4.68 12.32
CA VAL A 3 -6.97 -3.39 13.01
C VAL A 3 -5.76 -3.17 13.92
N PRO A 4 -5.34 -1.92 14.21
CA PRO A 4 -4.28 -1.70 15.18
C PRO A 4 -4.61 -2.37 16.52
N ARG A 5 -3.68 -3.18 17.03
CA ARG A 5 -3.86 -3.98 18.26
C ARG A 5 -4.42 -3.17 19.43
N PRO A 6 -3.95 -1.93 19.71
CA PRO A 6 -4.43 -1.18 20.88
C PRO A 6 -5.92 -0.80 20.83
N ILE A 7 -6.51 -0.67 19.63
CA ILE A 7 -7.92 -0.27 19.46
C ILE A 7 -8.84 -1.41 19.05
N LYS A 8 -8.34 -2.67 19.03
CA LYS A 8 -9.12 -3.84 18.60
C LYS A 8 -10.47 -3.95 19.31
N ASN A 9 -10.49 -3.80 20.64
CA ASN A 9 -11.72 -3.91 21.43
C ASN A 9 -12.66 -2.73 21.18
N LEU A 10 -12.12 -1.52 20.97
CA LEU A 10 -12.93 -0.35 20.62
C LEU A 10 -13.63 -0.57 19.27
N VAL A 11 -12.92 -1.10 18.26
CA VAL A 11 -13.52 -1.44 16.96
C VAL A 11 -14.58 -2.53 17.11
N LYS A 12 -14.33 -3.55 17.94
CA LYS A 12 -15.34 -4.58 18.24
C LYS A 12 -16.62 -3.96 18.81
N ASN A 13 -16.49 -3.12 19.82
CA ASN A 13 -17.63 -2.47 20.47
C ASN A 13 -18.38 -1.55 19.49
N PHE A 14 -17.66 -0.83 18.64
CA PHE A 14 -18.27 -0.01 17.59
C PHE A 14 -19.11 -0.84 16.62
N LEU A 15 -18.58 -1.97 16.12
CA LEU A 15 -19.31 -2.84 15.21
C LEU A 15 -20.55 -3.47 15.86
N LEU A 16 -20.47 -3.82 17.15
CA LEU A 16 -21.63 -4.33 17.89
C LEU A 16 -22.72 -3.27 18.04
N ALA A 17 -22.35 -2.06 18.46
CA ALA A 17 -23.28 -0.96 18.60
C ALA A 17 -23.93 -0.58 17.26
N GLU A 18 -23.15 -0.54 16.17
CA GLU A 18 -23.66 -0.27 14.83
C GLU A 18 -24.67 -1.32 14.38
N ALA A 19 -24.40 -2.60 14.64
CA ALA A 19 -25.34 -3.67 14.34
C ALA A 19 -26.63 -3.59 15.18
N GLN A 20 -26.54 -3.33 16.48
CA GLN A 20 -27.71 -3.15 17.36
C GLN A 20 -28.61 -2.01 16.88
N LEU A 21 -28.00 -0.87 16.50
CA LEU A 21 -28.74 0.26 15.96
C LEU A 21 -29.43 -0.08 14.63
N ASN A 22 -28.83 -0.94 13.80
CA ASN A 22 -29.44 -1.42 12.56
C ASN A 22 -30.61 -2.40 12.81
N TYR A 23 -30.55 -3.21 13.86
CA TYR A 23 -31.67 -4.11 14.23
C TYR A 23 -32.85 -3.34 14.83
N GLY A 24 -32.59 -2.30 15.62
CA GLY A 24 -33.62 -1.42 16.18
C GLY A 24 -34.44 -2.02 17.34
N ASP A 25 -34.01 -3.16 17.90
CA ASP A 25 -34.62 -3.78 19.08
C ASP A 25 -33.89 -3.31 20.36
N PRO A 26 -34.56 -2.52 21.24
CA PRO A 26 -33.95 -2.03 22.47
C PRO A 26 -33.68 -3.12 23.52
N SER A 27 -34.21 -4.33 23.32
CA SER A 27 -34.00 -5.47 24.23
C SER A 27 -32.86 -6.40 23.79
N GLN A 28 -32.28 -6.17 22.60
CA GLN A 28 -31.23 -7.03 22.07
C GLN A 28 -29.93 -6.90 22.88
N THR A 29 -29.40 -8.03 23.32
CA THR A 29 -28.14 -8.08 24.06
C THR A 29 -26.92 -8.16 23.14
N ASP A 30 -25.73 -7.87 23.68
CA ASP A 30 -24.46 -8.04 22.96
C ASP A 30 -24.27 -9.49 22.49
N ASP A 31 -24.61 -10.48 23.32
CA ASP A 31 -24.44 -11.90 22.97
C ASP A 31 -25.36 -12.31 21.81
N GLN A 32 -26.62 -11.89 21.85
CA GLN A 32 -27.57 -12.11 20.75
C GLN A 32 -27.11 -11.43 19.46
N THR A 33 -26.50 -10.25 19.59
CA THR A 33 -25.95 -9.49 18.47
C THR A 33 -24.74 -10.21 17.86
N VAL A 34 -23.82 -10.70 18.69
CA VAL A 34 -22.65 -11.49 18.26
C VAL A 34 -23.10 -12.78 17.58
N GLU A 35 -24.08 -13.49 18.15
CA GLU A 35 -24.62 -14.72 17.58
C GLU A 35 -25.25 -14.46 16.20
N ALA A 36 -26.04 -13.40 16.07
CA ALA A 36 -26.71 -13.03 14.82
C ALA A 36 -25.72 -12.60 13.71
N LEU A 37 -24.66 -11.86 14.07
CA LEU A 37 -23.65 -11.39 13.11
C LEU A 37 -22.64 -12.47 12.73
N GLY A 38 -22.56 -13.54 13.53
CA GLY A 38 -21.48 -14.50 13.48
C GLY A 38 -20.16 -13.93 14.01
N GLU A 39 -19.12 -14.76 14.04
CA GLU A 39 -17.81 -14.31 14.50
C GLU A 39 -17.20 -13.26 13.56
N PHE A 40 -17.08 -12.03 14.06
CA PHE A 40 -16.19 -11.04 13.47
C PHE A 40 -14.74 -11.47 13.66
N ASN A 41 -14.11 -11.94 12.59
CA ASN A 41 -12.68 -12.21 12.62
C ASN A 41 -11.89 -10.88 12.66
N LEU A 42 -11.81 -10.27 13.83
CA LEU A 42 -11.02 -9.10 14.16
C LEU A 42 -9.64 -9.52 14.66
N MET A 43 -8.61 -9.17 13.89
CA MET A 43 -7.23 -9.44 14.25
C MET A 43 -6.54 -8.11 14.59
N GLY A 44 -6.12 -7.99 15.84
CA GLY A 44 -5.27 -6.90 16.27
C GLY A 44 -3.86 -7.11 15.73
N VAL A 45 -3.31 -6.11 15.06
CA VAL A 45 -1.99 -6.16 14.42
C VAL A 45 -1.10 -5.01 14.85
N GLU A 46 0.21 -5.19 14.69
CA GLU A 46 1.24 -4.21 15.01
C GLU A 46 2.38 -4.19 13.99
N ASP A 47 3.32 -3.25 14.14
CA ASP A 47 4.46 -3.12 13.23
C ASP A 47 5.23 -4.44 13.09
N GLY A 48 5.56 -4.81 11.86
CA GLY A 48 6.32 -6.02 11.56
C GLY A 48 5.49 -7.30 11.50
N ASP A 49 4.19 -7.27 11.88
CA ASP A 49 3.32 -8.43 11.69
C ASP A 49 3.30 -8.86 10.21
N ARG A 50 3.40 -10.17 10.00
CA ARG A 50 3.36 -10.80 8.68
C ARG A 50 2.35 -11.93 8.67
N LEU A 51 1.32 -11.78 7.84
CA LEU A 51 0.18 -12.68 7.77
C LEU A 51 0.07 -13.27 6.37
N ILE A 52 -0.09 -14.59 6.25
CA ILE A 52 -0.45 -15.23 4.98
C ILE A 52 -1.97 -15.34 4.94
N LEU A 53 -2.56 -14.88 3.84
CA LEU A 53 -4.00 -14.99 3.63
C LEU A 53 -4.36 -16.47 3.38
N PRO A 54 -5.47 -16.96 3.98
CA PRO A 54 -6.01 -18.26 3.65
C PRO A 54 -6.33 -18.38 2.15
N LYS A 55 -6.11 -19.56 1.56
CA LYS A 55 -6.21 -19.77 0.11
C LYS A 55 -7.63 -19.52 -0.44
N ASP A 56 -8.65 -19.72 0.37
CA ASP A 56 -10.06 -19.44 0.07
C ASP A 56 -10.39 -17.93 0.03
N ARG A 57 -9.48 -17.06 0.52
CA ARG A 57 -9.68 -15.60 0.55
C ARG A 57 -9.18 -14.86 -0.67
N TYR A 58 -8.60 -15.56 -1.65
CA TYR A 58 -8.22 -15.00 -2.93
C TYR A 58 -8.35 -16.02 -4.05
N THR A 59 -8.87 -15.60 -5.21
CA THR A 59 -8.99 -16.44 -6.40
C THR A 59 -7.99 -16.00 -7.46
N GLY A 60 -7.61 -16.93 -8.35
CA GLY A 60 -6.79 -16.63 -9.53
C GLY A 60 -5.28 -16.46 -9.30
N SER A 61 -4.76 -16.57 -8.08
CA SER A 61 -3.32 -16.60 -7.81
C SER A 61 -2.87 -18.00 -7.39
N PRO A 62 -1.94 -18.66 -8.12
CA PRO A 62 -1.40 -19.95 -7.70
C PRO A 62 -0.42 -19.83 -6.53
N THR A 63 0.08 -18.62 -6.27
CA THR A 63 1.06 -18.31 -5.22
C THR A 63 0.39 -17.68 -4.01
N PRO A 64 0.85 -17.99 -2.78
CA PRO A 64 0.33 -17.38 -1.56
C PRO A 64 0.40 -15.86 -1.58
N ILE A 65 -0.68 -15.22 -1.11
CA ILE A 65 -0.76 -13.78 -0.88
C ILE A 65 -0.67 -13.53 0.63
N GLY A 66 0.04 -12.49 1.04
CA GLY A 66 0.13 -12.09 2.43
C GLY A 66 0.10 -10.58 2.62
N ILE A 67 0.09 -10.19 3.88
CA ILE A 67 0.05 -8.80 4.36
C ILE A 67 1.22 -8.61 5.33
N LYS A 68 1.99 -7.53 5.13
CA LYS A 68 2.93 -6.97 6.09
C LYS A 68 2.32 -5.72 6.70
N VAL A 69 2.45 -5.57 8.00
CA VAL A 69 1.90 -4.44 8.74
C VAL A 69 3.04 -3.50 9.10
N PHE A 70 2.78 -2.21 8.95
CA PHE A 70 3.70 -1.15 9.29
C PHE A 70 2.98 -0.18 10.23
N GLU A 71 3.61 0.23 11.32
CA GLU A 71 3.13 1.36 12.10
C GLU A 71 3.07 2.61 11.20
N ALA A 72 1.96 3.33 11.28
CA ALA A 72 1.71 4.54 10.53
C ALA A 72 1.59 5.73 11.49
N PRO A 73 2.54 6.67 11.50
CA PRO A 73 2.41 7.86 12.32
C PRO A 73 1.19 8.67 11.87
N HIS A 74 0.26 8.92 12.78
CA HIS A 74 -0.95 9.70 12.55
C HIS A 74 -1.09 10.74 13.68
N LYS A 75 -2.30 11.19 14.00
CA LYS A 75 -2.56 12.10 15.10
C LYS A 75 -2.16 11.46 16.43
N SER A 76 -1.55 12.27 17.32
CA SER A 76 -1.15 11.84 18.66
C SER A 76 -2.30 11.16 19.40
N GLY A 77 -2.02 9.98 19.97
CA GLY A 77 -2.99 9.17 20.70
C GLY A 77 -3.93 8.32 19.83
N VAL A 78 -3.79 8.35 18.50
CA VAL A 78 -4.58 7.53 17.58
C VAL A 78 -3.68 6.47 16.94
N PRO A 79 -3.74 5.19 17.39
CA PRO A 79 -3.00 4.10 16.78
C PRO A 79 -3.44 3.89 15.33
N ALA A 80 -2.48 3.86 14.41
CA ALA A 80 -2.72 3.62 12.99
C ALA A 80 -1.64 2.69 12.42
N VAL A 81 -2.02 1.95 11.38
CA VAL A 81 -1.12 1.03 10.68
C VAL A 81 -1.36 1.11 9.17
N SER A 82 -0.31 0.91 8.40
CA SER A 82 -0.30 0.72 6.96
C SER A 82 -0.13 -0.75 6.60
N TYR A 83 -0.53 -1.12 5.38
CA TYR A 83 -0.55 -2.50 4.92
C TYR A 83 0.18 -2.67 3.61
N GLY A 84 1.20 -3.53 3.60
CA GLY A 84 1.88 -4.00 2.40
C GLY A 84 1.37 -5.38 1.98
N VAL A 85 0.62 -5.44 0.88
CA VAL A 85 0.18 -6.69 0.26
C VAL A 85 1.29 -7.25 -0.61
N PHE A 86 1.65 -8.51 -0.40
CA PHE A 86 2.72 -9.16 -1.14
C PHE A 86 2.31 -10.55 -1.64
N ARG A 87 3.06 -11.03 -2.63
CA ARG A 87 3.03 -12.41 -3.11
C ARG A 87 4.26 -13.15 -2.63
N GLN A 88 4.09 -14.30 -2.03
CA GLN A 88 5.22 -15.15 -1.65
C GLN A 88 5.64 -16.00 -2.85
N LYS A 89 6.89 -15.81 -3.28
CA LYS A 89 7.50 -16.51 -4.42
C LYS A 89 8.76 -17.25 -4.00
N GLN A 90 9.16 -18.22 -4.81
CA GLN A 90 10.44 -18.89 -4.67
C GLN A 90 11.40 -18.46 -5.77
N ARG A 91 12.69 -18.39 -5.43
CA ARG A 91 13.78 -18.26 -6.39
C ARG A 91 14.94 -19.17 -5.98
N LEU A 92 15.85 -19.47 -6.90
CA LEU A 92 17.10 -20.14 -6.54
C LEU A 92 17.90 -19.25 -5.60
N LYS A 93 18.53 -19.85 -4.58
CA LYS A 93 19.52 -19.15 -3.75
C LYS A 93 20.67 -18.69 -4.63
N ASP A 94 21.31 -17.59 -4.23
CA ASP A 94 22.38 -16.97 -5.01
C ASP A 94 23.56 -17.92 -5.26
N THR A 95 23.85 -18.83 -4.33
CA THR A 95 24.89 -19.87 -4.49
C THR A 95 24.63 -20.86 -5.62
N TYR A 96 23.39 -20.99 -6.08
CA TYR A 96 23.00 -21.84 -7.22
C TYR A 96 22.62 -21.01 -8.46
N ARG A 97 22.73 -19.68 -8.39
CA ARG A 97 22.37 -18.79 -9.49
C ARG A 97 23.44 -18.91 -10.59
N GLY A 98 23.01 -19.24 -11.81
CA GLY A 98 23.90 -19.37 -12.97
C GLY A 98 24.47 -20.77 -13.20
N MET A 99 24.20 -21.74 -12.31
CA MET A 99 24.49 -23.15 -12.57
C MET A 99 23.63 -23.67 -13.72
N ASP A 100 24.17 -24.63 -14.48
CA ASP A 100 23.41 -25.25 -15.55
C ASP A 100 22.27 -26.12 -14.99
N LYS A 101 21.18 -26.25 -15.77
CA LYS A 101 20.03 -27.09 -15.39
C LYS A 101 20.45 -28.53 -15.10
N SER A 102 21.46 -29.06 -15.81
CA SER A 102 21.95 -30.43 -15.58
C SER A 102 22.63 -30.57 -14.23
N GLU A 103 23.38 -29.56 -13.77
CA GLU A 103 24.07 -29.53 -12.49
C GLU A 103 23.09 -29.41 -11.33
N ILE A 104 22.12 -28.50 -11.44
CA ILE A 104 21.00 -28.38 -10.49
C ILE A 104 20.24 -29.72 -10.40
N GLY A 105 20.01 -30.38 -11.54
CA GLY A 105 19.37 -31.69 -11.60
C GLY A 105 20.18 -32.79 -10.91
N LYS A 106 21.51 -32.79 -11.04
CA LYS A 106 22.39 -33.74 -10.33
C LYS A 106 22.33 -33.51 -8.82
N ILE A 107 22.38 -32.26 -8.38
CA ILE A 107 22.26 -31.88 -6.96
C ILE A 107 20.91 -32.33 -6.39
N LEU A 108 19.81 -32.15 -7.12
CA LEU A 108 18.48 -32.59 -6.68
C LEU A 108 18.33 -34.12 -6.61
N ARG A 109 18.92 -34.86 -7.57
CA ARG A 109 18.91 -36.34 -7.56
C ARG A 109 19.74 -36.90 -6.42
N SER A 110 20.97 -36.39 -6.25
CA SER A 110 21.85 -36.72 -5.13
C SER A 110 21.14 -36.56 -3.79
N LYS A 111 20.38 -35.47 -3.58
CA LYS A 111 19.59 -35.26 -2.35
C LYS A 111 18.50 -36.30 -2.12
N ARG A 112 17.79 -36.69 -3.19
CA ARG A 112 16.75 -37.72 -3.09
C ARG A 112 17.34 -39.07 -2.71
N GLU A 113 18.54 -39.36 -3.21
CA GLU A 113 19.27 -40.61 -2.93
C GLU A 113 19.88 -40.62 -1.52
N THR A 114 20.38 -39.49 -1.03
CA THR A 114 20.98 -39.38 0.32
C THR A 114 19.96 -39.11 1.43
N GLY A 115 18.71 -38.77 1.08
CA GLY A 115 17.66 -38.42 2.05
C GLY A 115 17.89 -37.08 2.77
N ASP A 116 18.85 -36.28 2.29
CA ASP A 116 19.24 -35.01 2.90
C ASP A 116 18.17 -33.94 2.69
N LYS A 117 17.51 -33.55 3.78
CA LYS A 117 16.41 -32.57 3.80
C LYS A 117 16.89 -31.13 4.02
N ASP A 118 18.15 -30.91 4.39
CA ASP A 118 18.62 -29.60 4.87
C ASP A 118 19.11 -28.68 3.75
N VAL A 119 19.39 -29.23 2.56
CA VAL A 119 19.86 -28.43 1.43
C VAL A 119 18.67 -27.93 0.59
N ALA A 120 18.03 -26.84 1.01
CA ALA A 120 17.10 -26.10 0.15
C ALA A 120 17.87 -25.33 -0.94
N ILE A 121 17.67 -25.64 -2.23
CA ILE A 121 18.26 -24.88 -3.35
C ILE A 121 17.53 -23.58 -3.65
N THR A 122 16.30 -23.46 -3.18
CA THR A 122 15.46 -22.28 -3.34
C THR A 122 15.32 -21.55 -2.01
N GLU A 123 15.06 -20.26 -2.10
CA GLU A 123 14.64 -19.40 -1.00
C GLU A 123 13.28 -18.76 -1.32
N GLN A 124 12.52 -18.46 -0.27
CA GLN A 124 11.28 -17.70 -0.38
C GLN A 124 11.60 -16.20 -0.36
N TYR A 125 10.88 -15.42 -1.15
CA TYR A 125 10.93 -13.97 -1.11
C TYR A 125 9.54 -13.36 -1.32
N ASP A 126 9.35 -12.16 -0.80
CA ASP A 126 8.09 -11.43 -0.91
C ASP A 126 8.19 -10.43 -2.08
N GLU A 127 7.31 -10.57 -3.06
CA GLU A 127 7.12 -9.60 -4.14
C GLU A 127 5.97 -8.66 -3.75
N GLY A 128 6.27 -7.38 -3.50
CA GLY A 128 5.26 -6.41 -3.10
C GLY A 128 4.32 -6.07 -4.26
N ILE A 129 3.02 -6.24 -4.02
CA ILE A 129 1.95 -5.94 -4.98
C ILE A 129 1.51 -4.50 -4.79
N LEU A 130 1.06 -4.17 -3.57
CA LEU A 130 0.38 -2.94 -3.23
C LEU A 130 0.74 -2.53 -1.81
N PHE A 131 0.99 -1.25 -1.58
CA PHE A 131 1.09 -0.66 -0.26
C PHE A 131 -0.07 0.32 -0.06
N TYR A 132 -0.80 0.19 1.05
CA TYR A 132 -1.86 1.12 1.44
C TYR A 132 -1.45 1.80 2.74
N THR A 133 -1.33 3.13 2.72
CA THR A 133 -0.88 3.87 3.90
C THR A 133 -1.94 3.97 4.99
N GLY A 134 -3.21 4.07 4.60
CA GLY A 134 -4.22 4.69 5.48
C GLY A 134 -3.88 6.16 5.75
N ASP A 135 -4.54 6.74 6.75
CA ASP A 135 -4.27 8.09 7.22
C ASP A 135 -2.93 8.14 7.94
N THR A 136 -2.05 9.03 7.51
CA THR A 136 -0.69 9.10 8.03
C THR A 136 -0.01 10.42 7.68
N THR A 137 1.05 10.73 8.41
CA THR A 137 1.97 11.82 8.07
C THR A 137 3.08 11.34 7.14
N ILE A 138 3.78 12.28 6.51
CA ILE A 138 4.94 11.97 5.66
C ILE A 138 6.09 11.23 6.39
N THR A 139 6.07 11.25 7.73
CA THR A 139 7.05 10.55 8.59
C THR A 139 7.15 9.07 8.25
N LEU A 140 6.03 8.40 7.89
CA LEU A 140 6.04 7.00 7.45
C LEU A 140 7.07 6.75 6.35
N LEU A 141 7.07 7.59 5.30
CA LEU A 141 8.03 7.44 4.21
C LEU A 141 9.43 7.89 4.63
N ARG A 142 9.57 8.98 5.40
CA ARG A 142 10.89 9.44 5.88
C ARG A 142 11.64 8.35 6.63
N GLU A 143 10.94 7.58 7.45
CA GLU A 143 11.54 6.53 8.29
C GLU A 143 11.62 5.18 7.58
N LYS A 144 10.57 4.80 6.84
CA LYS A 144 10.42 3.42 6.33
C LYS A 144 10.50 3.30 4.81
N TRP A 145 10.88 4.35 4.07
CA TRP A 145 10.90 4.27 2.60
C TRP A 145 11.71 3.11 2.05
N LYS A 146 12.84 2.73 2.68
CA LYS A 146 13.72 1.66 2.18
C LYS A 146 13.00 0.31 2.10
N SER A 147 12.09 0.03 3.04
CA SER A 147 11.31 -1.21 3.08
C SER A 147 9.97 -1.09 2.34
N ILE A 148 9.55 0.12 1.98
CA ILE A 148 8.27 0.39 1.31
C ILE A 148 8.50 0.68 -0.18
N VAL A 149 9.06 1.85 -0.51
CA VAL A 149 8.94 2.42 -1.87
C VAL A 149 9.61 1.58 -2.96
N PRO A 150 10.81 0.99 -2.75
CA PRO A 150 11.43 0.11 -3.73
C PRO A 150 10.75 -1.27 -3.86
N HIS A 151 9.97 -1.68 -2.85
CA HIS A 151 9.46 -3.05 -2.73
C HIS A 151 8.03 -3.21 -3.25
N PHE A 152 7.25 -2.13 -3.34
CA PHE A 152 5.88 -2.17 -3.80
C PHE A 152 5.72 -1.43 -5.13
N ARG A 153 5.07 -2.09 -6.10
CA ARG A 153 4.80 -1.51 -7.42
C ARG A 153 3.76 -0.38 -7.39
N TRP A 154 2.79 -0.51 -6.50
CA TRP A 154 1.68 0.42 -6.31
C TRP A 154 1.66 0.89 -4.87
N ILE A 155 1.53 2.18 -4.66
CA ILE A 155 1.38 2.81 -3.35
C ILE A 155 0.12 3.66 -3.39
N ILE A 156 -0.90 3.27 -2.64
CA ILE A 156 -2.05 4.13 -2.34
C ILE A 156 -1.67 4.97 -1.12
N HIS A 157 -1.54 6.27 -1.31
CA HIS A 157 -1.10 7.21 -0.27
C HIS A 157 -2.13 8.31 -0.08
N GLU A 158 -2.44 8.63 1.18
CA GLU A 158 -3.29 9.76 1.51
C GLU A 158 -2.65 11.10 1.11
N VAL A 159 -3.47 12.01 0.59
CA VAL A 159 -3.12 13.40 0.33
C VAL A 159 -4.30 14.26 0.76
N THR A 160 -4.30 14.62 2.03
CA THR A 160 -5.38 15.41 2.61
C THR A 160 -5.35 16.86 2.14
N PHE A 161 -4.16 17.43 1.95
CA PHE A 161 -4.02 18.86 1.66
C PHE A 161 -3.20 19.18 0.40
N LEU A 162 -3.58 20.27 -0.27
CA LEU A 162 -2.93 20.85 -1.44
C LEU A 162 -2.40 22.24 -1.05
N GLY A 163 -1.31 22.65 -1.68
CA GLY A 163 -0.70 23.96 -1.42
C GLY A 163 0.77 23.99 -1.77
N THR A 164 1.31 25.20 -1.89
CA THR A 164 2.75 25.44 -1.99
C THR A 164 3.42 25.03 -0.67
N PRO A 165 4.62 24.40 -0.69
CA PRO A 165 5.35 24.10 0.52
C PRO A 165 5.51 25.34 1.42
N SER A 166 5.12 25.24 2.69
CA SER A 166 5.30 26.27 3.71
C SER A 166 5.30 25.66 5.11
N THR A 167 5.94 26.33 6.07
CA THR A 167 5.98 25.91 7.48
C THR A 167 4.57 25.82 8.09
N ASP A 168 3.68 26.73 7.70
CA ASP A 168 2.30 26.75 8.19
C ASP A 168 1.52 25.53 7.68
N LEU A 169 1.71 25.16 6.41
CA LEU A 169 1.09 23.98 5.84
C LEU A 169 1.65 22.70 6.49
N ASP A 170 2.96 22.60 6.64
CA ASP A 170 3.63 21.49 7.32
C ASP A 170 3.08 21.31 8.75
N THR A 171 2.97 22.40 9.50
CA THR A 171 2.46 22.39 10.87
C THR A 171 0.98 22.00 10.92
N GLN A 172 0.16 22.54 10.00
CA GLN A 172 -1.26 22.19 9.91
C GLN A 172 -1.46 20.69 9.65
N VAL A 173 -0.71 20.09 8.73
CA VAL A 173 -0.90 18.68 8.41
C VAL A 173 -0.40 17.77 9.52
N MET A 174 0.74 18.11 10.14
CA MET A 174 1.29 17.33 11.25
C MET A 174 0.36 17.33 12.47
N ASN A 175 -0.21 18.49 12.82
CA ASN A 175 -1.17 18.57 13.92
C ASN A 175 -2.45 17.76 13.68
N LYS A 176 -2.84 17.59 12.41
CA LYS A 176 -4.00 16.78 12.02
C LYS A 176 -3.65 15.32 11.76
N GLY A 177 -2.37 14.96 11.73
CA GLY A 177 -1.92 13.59 11.45
C GLY A 177 -1.94 13.20 9.97
N HIS A 178 -1.90 14.16 9.06
CA HIS A 178 -2.08 13.93 7.61
C HIS A 178 -0.87 14.36 6.77
N CYS A 179 -0.97 14.15 5.45
CA CYS A 179 0.03 14.55 4.47
C CYS A 179 -0.53 15.63 3.51
N HIS A 180 0.36 16.48 2.99
CA HIS A 180 0.06 17.31 1.81
C HIS A 180 0.87 16.90 0.60
N TYR A 181 0.38 17.20 -0.60
CA TYR A 181 1.03 16.74 -1.83
C TYR A 181 2.50 17.15 -1.93
N ALA A 182 2.81 18.40 -1.56
CA ALA A 182 4.17 18.93 -1.66
C ALA A 182 5.21 18.14 -0.83
N GLN A 183 4.79 17.48 0.26
CA GLN A 183 5.63 16.55 1.03
C GLN A 183 5.86 15.21 0.31
N LEU A 184 4.84 14.73 -0.40
CA LEU A 184 4.88 13.45 -1.12
C LEU A 184 5.58 13.56 -2.49
N HIS A 185 5.50 14.72 -3.15
CA HIS A 185 6.01 14.96 -4.48
C HIS A 185 7.49 14.56 -4.69
N PRO A 186 8.43 14.87 -3.78
CA PRO A 186 9.83 14.44 -3.93
C PRO A 186 9.97 12.91 -4.02
N TRP A 187 9.15 12.15 -3.30
CA TRP A 187 9.15 10.68 -3.37
C TRP A 187 8.63 10.18 -4.70
N ILE A 188 7.57 10.81 -5.23
CA ILE A 188 7.01 10.47 -6.54
C ILE A 188 8.06 10.67 -7.64
N CYS A 189 8.77 11.80 -7.67
CA CYS A 189 9.82 12.02 -8.66
C CYS A 189 11.03 11.09 -8.44
N ALA A 190 11.42 10.81 -7.18
CA ALA A 190 12.57 9.96 -6.88
C ALA A 190 12.37 8.48 -7.25
N PHE A 191 11.11 8.00 -7.29
CA PHE A 191 10.77 6.62 -7.58
C PHE A 191 9.86 6.49 -8.81
N PRO A 192 10.37 6.79 -10.02
CA PRO A 192 9.55 6.84 -11.24
C PRO A 192 9.01 5.47 -11.70
N LYS A 193 9.52 4.37 -11.13
CA LYS A 193 9.03 3.01 -11.39
C LYS A 193 7.92 2.57 -10.42
N THR A 194 7.70 3.33 -9.35
CA THR A 194 6.65 3.10 -8.37
C THR A 194 5.47 3.98 -8.71
N ASN A 195 4.28 3.39 -8.78
CA ASN A 195 3.06 4.12 -9.09
C ASN A 195 2.37 4.56 -7.81
N PHE A 196 2.03 5.83 -7.71
CA PHE A 196 1.33 6.41 -6.57
C PHE A 196 -0.13 6.66 -6.94
N ILE A 197 -1.05 6.17 -6.12
CA ILE A 197 -2.48 6.43 -6.22
C ILE A 197 -2.82 7.36 -5.06
N LEU A 198 -3.23 8.58 -5.37
CA LEU A 198 -3.48 9.62 -4.37
C LEU A 198 -4.97 9.62 -4.00
N VAL A 199 -5.25 9.53 -2.71
CA VAL A 199 -6.59 9.39 -2.11
C VAL A 199 -6.78 10.34 -0.92
N HIS A 200 -7.97 10.30 -0.31
CA HIS A 200 -8.26 10.98 0.97
C HIS A 200 -8.14 12.50 0.91
N TRP A 201 -8.73 13.12 -0.11
CA TRP A 201 -8.74 14.58 -0.25
C TRP A 201 -9.60 15.23 0.84
N SER A 202 -9.15 16.37 1.36
CA SER A 202 -10.01 17.19 2.22
C SER A 202 -11.28 17.58 1.46
N LEU A 203 -12.44 17.45 2.13
CA LEU A 203 -13.76 17.85 1.61
C LEU A 203 -13.84 19.33 1.20
N ARG A 204 -12.84 20.15 1.57
CA ARG A 204 -12.76 21.55 1.13
C ARG A 204 -12.43 21.70 -0.36
N TYR A 205 -11.91 20.65 -1.00
CA TYR A 205 -11.59 20.67 -2.42
C TYR A 205 -12.68 19.98 -3.23
N GLY A 206 -13.17 20.68 -4.26
CA GLY A 206 -13.96 20.05 -5.31
C GLY A 206 -13.08 19.20 -6.24
N ARG A 207 -13.70 18.24 -6.95
CA ARG A 207 -13.01 17.43 -7.97
C ARG A 207 -12.25 18.30 -8.98
N GLU A 208 -12.91 19.34 -9.48
CA GLU A 208 -12.39 20.27 -10.48
C GLU A 208 -11.20 21.05 -9.94
N GLU A 209 -11.25 21.47 -8.66
CA GLU A 209 -10.16 22.18 -8.00
C GLU A 209 -8.91 21.31 -7.87
N VAL A 210 -9.07 20.03 -7.50
CA VAL A 210 -7.94 19.09 -7.44
C VAL A 210 -7.33 18.92 -8.84
N LEU A 211 -8.15 18.71 -9.87
CA LEU A 211 -7.67 18.57 -11.24
C LEU A 211 -6.96 19.84 -11.73
N GLU A 212 -7.51 21.02 -11.45
CA GLU A 212 -6.92 22.30 -11.83
C GLU A 212 -5.58 22.52 -11.12
N TRP A 213 -5.49 22.17 -9.84
CA TRP A 213 -4.24 22.24 -9.07
C TRP A 213 -3.13 21.42 -9.75
N PHE A 214 -3.41 20.17 -10.11
CA PHE A 214 -2.43 19.30 -10.79
C PHE A 214 -2.09 19.76 -12.21
N ASN A 215 -3.04 20.38 -12.93
CA ASN A 215 -2.75 20.98 -14.23
C ASN A 215 -1.81 22.19 -14.10
N LYS A 216 -1.94 23.00 -13.04
CA LYS A 216 -1.08 24.18 -12.79
C LYS A 216 0.31 23.82 -12.29
N VAL A 217 0.44 22.84 -11.41
CA VAL A 217 1.69 22.52 -10.71
C VAL A 217 2.82 22.05 -11.62
N CYS A 218 2.50 21.41 -12.75
CA CYS A 218 3.52 21.11 -13.76
C CYS A 218 3.97 22.32 -14.60
N CYS A 219 3.22 23.42 -14.60
CA CYS A 219 3.57 24.64 -15.33
C CYS A 219 4.47 25.59 -14.53
N VAL A 220 4.55 25.46 -13.19
CA VAL A 220 5.20 26.46 -12.30
C VAL A 220 6.45 25.90 -11.57
N GLY A 221 7.15 24.93 -12.16
CA GLY A 221 8.51 24.59 -11.71
C GLY A 221 8.64 23.52 -10.62
N LEU A 222 7.56 22.79 -10.27
CA LEU A 222 7.67 21.45 -9.67
C LEU A 222 7.84 20.37 -10.75
N SER A 223 8.55 20.68 -11.84
CA SER A 223 8.64 19.81 -13.00
C SER A 223 9.60 18.65 -12.75
N CYS A 224 9.09 17.40 -12.74
CA CYS A 224 9.92 16.21 -12.92
C CYS A 224 10.42 16.14 -14.39
N THR A 225 11.20 17.10 -14.88
CA THR A 225 11.86 16.98 -16.19
C THR A 225 13.14 16.17 -16.03
N ASN A 226 13.04 14.86 -16.26
CA ASN A 226 14.18 14.12 -16.80
C ASN A 226 14.38 14.60 -18.24
N ASP A 227 15.25 15.59 -18.43
CA ASP A 227 15.71 15.98 -19.75
C ASP A 227 16.45 14.80 -20.40
N ARG A 228 15.74 14.12 -21.29
CA ARG A 228 16.36 13.41 -22.41
C ARG A 228 15.66 13.88 -23.66
N ARG A 229 16.30 14.84 -24.33
CA ARG A 229 16.24 15.04 -25.78
C ARG A 229 15.84 13.76 -26.52
N GLN A 230 14.92 13.91 -27.48
CA GLN A 230 14.49 12.92 -28.48
C GLN A 230 13.52 11.85 -27.99
N GLN A 231 12.29 11.86 -28.52
CA GLN A 231 11.95 10.93 -29.61
C GLN A 231 10.63 11.29 -30.29
N ARG A 232 10.75 11.50 -31.61
CA ARG A 232 9.68 11.58 -32.59
C ARG A 232 8.95 10.23 -32.71
N SER A 233 7.70 10.33 -33.14
CA SER A 233 6.88 9.38 -33.91
C SER A 233 6.82 7.93 -33.42
N TYR A 234 5.64 7.47 -33.00
CA TYR A 234 5.08 6.20 -33.50
C TYR A 234 3.56 6.17 -33.28
N THR A 235 2.88 5.67 -34.31
CA THR A 235 1.43 5.59 -34.51
C THR A 235 0.74 4.57 -33.60
N SER A 236 -0.54 4.83 -33.32
CA SER A 236 -1.52 4.05 -32.53
C SER A 236 -1.72 2.60 -33.05
N PRO A 237 -2.29 1.65 -32.27
CA PRO A 237 -3.76 1.62 -32.04
C PRO A 237 -4.24 1.16 -30.63
N ARG A 238 -5.50 1.53 -30.34
CA ARG A 238 -6.42 1.16 -29.22
C ARG A 238 -6.37 2.05 -27.98
N LYS A 239 -7.12 3.15 -28.08
CA LYS A 239 -7.44 4.12 -27.02
C LYS A 239 -8.50 3.54 -26.07
N LEU A 240 -8.11 3.24 -24.83
CA LEU A 240 -8.95 3.57 -23.69
C LEU A 240 -8.85 5.10 -23.48
N PRO A 241 -9.89 5.81 -22.99
CA PRO A 241 -9.83 7.25 -22.81
C PRO A 241 -8.94 7.59 -21.62
N ASN A 242 -7.62 7.56 -21.83
CA ASN A 242 -6.67 8.20 -20.93
C ASN A 242 -6.85 9.71 -21.10
N LYS A 243 -7.69 10.31 -20.27
CA LYS A 243 -7.62 11.76 -20.02
C LYS A 243 -6.29 12.01 -19.30
N ASN A 244 -5.23 12.16 -20.09
CA ASN A 244 -3.96 12.67 -19.60
C ASN A 244 -4.20 14.10 -19.12
N TYR A 245 -4.35 14.27 -17.81
CA TYR A 245 -4.29 15.59 -17.19
C TYR A 245 -2.84 16.08 -17.35
N GLY A 246 -2.67 17.21 -18.05
CA GLY A 246 -1.41 17.66 -18.65
C GLY A 246 -0.28 18.02 -17.68
N GLY A 247 -0.40 17.67 -16.40
CA GLY A 247 0.53 18.06 -15.34
C GLY A 247 0.72 17.06 -14.21
N VAL A 248 0.35 15.80 -14.41
CA VAL A 248 0.52 14.76 -13.39
C VAL A 248 1.71 13.88 -13.79
N PRO A 249 2.68 13.58 -12.89
CA PRO A 249 3.72 12.60 -13.19
C PRO A 249 3.11 11.30 -13.71
N ARG A 250 3.72 10.66 -14.71
CA ARG A 250 3.14 9.47 -15.37
C ARG A 250 2.88 8.29 -14.42
N ASN A 251 3.58 8.28 -13.30
CA ASN A 251 3.46 7.30 -12.23
C ASN A 251 2.49 7.76 -11.13
N VAL A 252 1.59 8.70 -11.39
CA VAL A 252 0.56 9.15 -10.45
C VAL A 252 -0.85 8.93 -11.03
N VAL A 253 -1.73 8.41 -10.19
CA VAL A 253 -3.16 8.26 -10.44
C VAL A 253 -3.91 9.03 -9.37
N LEU A 254 -4.87 9.86 -9.77
CA LEU A 254 -5.74 10.58 -8.85
C LEU A 254 -7.03 9.78 -8.68
N TRP A 255 -7.35 9.39 -7.44
CA TRP A 255 -8.64 8.79 -7.11
C TRP A 255 -9.53 9.88 -6.51
N LEU A 256 -10.43 10.41 -7.32
CA LEU A 256 -11.35 11.50 -7.00
C LEU A 256 -12.76 10.98 -6.74
#